data_AF-A0A838QDT6-F1
#
_entry.id   AF-A0A838QDT6-F1
#
_cell.length_a   1.000
_cell.length_b   1.000
_cell.length_c   1.000
_cell.angle_alpha   90.00
_cell.angle_beta   90.00
_cell.angle_gamma   90.00
#
_symmetry.space_group_name_H-M   'P 1'
#
loop_
_entity.id
_entity.type
_entity.pdbx_description
1 polymer ?
#
loop_
_entity_poly.entity_id
_entity_poly.type
_entity_poly.pdbx_seq_one_letter_code
_entity_poly.pdbx_strand_id
1 'polypeptide(L)'
;MDGPVVGTVRIADRADTRFYGEHDDDQAAFVNSAGDLDQDGLMDVAVARTAEDGDTTGAVYVYYGALPGGAHPMGELADATILGDGPNNWPIALAGAGDVDGDCMPDLAVGARFGDAVYLLRGGTL
;
A
#
# COMPACT_ATOMS: atom_id res chain seq x y z
N MET A 1 15.43 -1.27 19.34
CA MET A 1 14.15 -0.55 19.43
C MET A 1 14.47 0.88 19.79
N ASP A 2 14.19 1.81 18.88
CA ASP A 2 14.26 3.21 19.22
C ASP A 2 13.13 3.55 20.18
N GLY A 3 13.46 4.32 21.22
CA GLY A 3 12.48 4.79 22.18
C GLY A 3 11.41 5.68 21.54
N PRO A 4 10.40 6.11 22.31
CA PRO A 4 9.35 6.99 21.79
C PRO A 4 9.95 8.23 21.11
N VAL A 5 9.33 8.69 20.03
CA VAL A 5 9.73 9.95 19.37
C VAL A 5 9.42 11.10 20.33
N VAL A 6 10.45 11.85 20.74
CA VAL A 6 10.34 13.02 21.63
C VAL A 6 10.80 14.28 20.89
N GLY A 7 10.03 15.36 21.00
CA GLY A 7 10.34 16.65 20.38
C GLY A 7 10.00 16.70 18.88
N THR A 8 10.58 17.68 18.17
CA THR A 8 10.42 17.83 16.72
C THR A 8 11.47 17.00 16.00
N VAL A 9 11.05 16.08 15.14
CA VAL A 9 11.95 15.30 14.27
C VAL A 9 11.41 15.30 12.84
N ARG A 10 12.29 15.25 11.84
CA ARG A 10 11.86 15.04 10.45
C ARG A 10 11.58 13.56 10.23
N ILE A 11 10.55 13.25 9.44
CA ILE A 11 10.21 11.87 9.08
C ILE A 11 11.39 11.14 8.43
N ALA A 12 12.15 11.84 7.57
CA ALA A 12 13.33 11.29 6.91
C ALA A 12 14.47 10.91 7.87
N ASP A 13 14.51 11.50 9.07
CA ASP A 13 15.55 11.24 10.08
C ASP A 13 15.17 10.06 11.00
N ARG A 14 13.96 9.49 10.84
CA ARG A 14 13.38 8.47 11.72
C ARG A 14 12.80 7.26 11.01
N ALA A 15 12.55 7.36 9.70
CA ALA A 15 12.03 6.25 8.94
C ALA A 15 13.10 5.15 8.83
N ASP A 16 12.77 3.94 9.30
CA ASP A 16 13.60 2.76 9.06
C ASP A 16 13.59 2.41 7.56
N THR A 17 12.42 2.50 6.93
CA THR A 17 12.19 2.23 5.52
C THR A 17 11.47 3.40 4.85
N ARG A 18 11.86 3.75 3.63
CA ARG A 18 11.23 4.76 2.78
C ARG A 18 10.92 4.17 1.42
N PHE A 19 9.63 4.14 1.06
CA PHE A 19 9.20 3.90 -0.31
C PHE A 19 9.03 5.21 -1.06
N TYR A 20 9.51 5.27 -2.30
CA TYR A 20 9.38 6.47 -3.14
C TYR A 20 9.00 6.10 -4.57
N GLY A 21 8.46 7.08 -5.29
CA GLY A 21 8.04 6.93 -6.68
C GLY A 21 9.16 6.50 -7.63
N GLU A 22 8.80 5.79 -8.69
CA GLU A 22 9.73 5.33 -9.73
C GLU A 22 10.02 6.41 -10.78
N HIS A 23 9.13 7.39 -10.90
CA HIS A 23 9.22 8.50 -11.83
C HIS A 23 9.25 9.86 -11.12
N ASP A 24 9.74 10.88 -11.85
CA ASP A 24 9.64 12.26 -11.40
C ASP A 24 8.15 12.62 -11.26
N ASP A 25 7.81 13.31 -10.16
CA ASP A 25 6.46 13.71 -9.73
C ASP A 25 5.56 12.66 -9.07
N ASP A 26 6.00 11.38 -8.98
CA ASP A 26 5.21 10.29 -8.38
C ASP A 26 4.69 10.60 -6.97
N GLN A 27 3.37 10.56 -6.81
CA GLN A 27 2.69 10.81 -5.54
C GLN A 27 2.28 9.51 -4.84
N ALA A 28 2.93 9.25 -3.72
CA ALA A 28 2.42 8.37 -2.67
C ALA A 28 1.13 8.99 -2.11
N ALA A 29 -0.04 8.51 -2.55
CA ALA A 29 -1.30 9.20 -2.32
C ALA A 29 -1.95 8.81 -1.00
N PHE A 30 -2.06 7.51 -0.73
CA PHE A 30 -2.74 7.00 0.47
C PHE A 30 -2.07 5.73 0.98
N VAL A 31 -2.09 5.53 2.29
CA VAL A 31 -1.51 4.35 2.96
C VAL A 31 -2.50 3.80 3.97
N ASN A 32 -2.54 2.48 4.09
CA ASN A 32 -3.29 1.80 5.15
C ASN A 32 -2.52 0.57 5.66
N SER A 33 -2.77 0.18 6.90
CA SER A 33 -2.41 -1.16 7.35
C SER A 33 -3.37 -2.15 6.70
N ALA A 34 -2.85 -3.21 6.13
CA ALA A 34 -3.66 -4.22 5.45
C ALA A 34 -4.05 -5.39 6.36
N GLY A 35 -3.56 -5.43 7.60
CA GLY A 35 -3.57 -6.63 8.43
C GLY A 35 -2.41 -7.55 8.07
N ASP A 36 -2.47 -8.81 8.49
CA ASP A 36 -1.51 -9.87 8.16
C ASP A 36 -2.10 -10.70 7.01
N LEU A 37 -1.95 -10.22 5.77
CA LEU A 37 -2.57 -10.75 4.56
C LEU A 37 -2.02 -12.13 4.17
N ASP A 38 -0.77 -12.44 4.52
CA ASP A 38 -0.08 -13.69 4.18
C ASP A 38 0.07 -14.68 5.36
N GLN A 39 -0.40 -14.31 6.55
CA GLN A 39 -0.36 -15.09 7.80
C GLN A 39 1.05 -15.43 8.29
N ASP A 40 2.04 -14.58 8.02
CA ASP A 40 3.40 -14.77 8.53
C ASP A 40 3.56 -14.33 10.00
N GLY A 41 2.53 -13.67 10.56
CA GLY A 41 2.49 -13.14 11.91
C GLY A 41 2.93 -11.68 12.04
N LEU A 42 3.21 -11.00 10.93
CA LEU A 42 3.55 -9.59 10.83
C LEU A 42 2.41 -8.83 10.14
N MET A 43 2.35 -7.51 10.37
CA MET A 43 1.34 -6.68 9.74
C MET A 43 1.90 -6.09 8.45
N ASP A 44 1.06 -6.09 7.43
CA ASP A 44 1.35 -5.66 6.08
C ASP A 44 0.84 -4.24 5.83
N VAL A 45 1.36 -3.64 4.77
CA VAL A 45 1.06 -2.27 4.39
C VAL A 45 0.63 -2.22 2.93
N ALA A 46 -0.43 -1.49 2.66
CA ALA A 46 -0.87 -1.15 1.31
C ALA A 46 -0.64 0.34 1.05
N VAL A 47 -0.05 0.66 -0.09
CA VAL A 47 0.26 2.03 -0.53
C VAL A 47 -0.34 2.28 -1.90
N ALA A 48 -1.24 3.25 -2.00
CA ALA A 48 -1.81 3.73 -3.24
C ALA A 48 -0.91 4.78 -3.88
N ARG A 49 -0.70 4.64 -5.19
CA ARG A 49 -0.09 5.61 -6.08
C ARG A 49 -1.12 6.06 -7.11
N THR A 50 -1.26 7.37 -7.30
CA THR A 50 -2.10 7.92 -8.36
C THR A 50 -1.45 7.71 -9.73
N ALA A 51 -2.25 7.71 -10.80
CA ALA A 51 -1.68 7.65 -12.14
C ALA A 51 -0.96 8.95 -12.50
N GLU A 52 0.07 8.85 -13.32
CA GLU A 52 0.93 9.95 -13.77
C GLU A 52 1.42 9.72 -15.20
N ASP A 53 1.96 10.77 -15.83
CA ASP A 53 2.31 10.85 -17.26
C ASP A 53 2.77 9.52 -17.89
N GLY A 54 1.83 8.87 -18.60
CA GLY A 54 2.03 7.59 -19.30
C GLY A 54 1.34 6.39 -18.65
N ASP A 55 1.15 6.42 -17.33
CA ASP A 55 0.21 5.56 -16.61
C ASP A 55 -1.14 6.28 -16.47
N THR A 56 -2.22 5.55 -16.72
CA THR A 56 -3.58 6.11 -16.61
C THR A 56 -4.40 5.47 -15.50
N THR A 57 -3.94 4.35 -14.92
CA THR A 57 -4.72 3.55 -13.99
C THR A 57 -4.30 3.75 -12.54
N GLY A 58 -3.04 4.09 -12.27
CA GLY A 58 -2.50 4.10 -10.91
C GLY A 58 -2.36 2.67 -10.37
N ALA A 59 -1.89 2.54 -9.13
CA ALA A 59 -1.63 1.23 -8.53
C ALA A 59 -1.77 1.24 -7.00
N VAL A 60 -1.99 0.05 -6.44
CA VAL A 60 -1.77 -0.27 -5.02
C VAL A 60 -0.59 -1.22 -4.94
N TYR A 61 0.42 -0.84 -4.18
CA TYR A 61 1.54 -1.69 -3.81
C TYR A 61 1.26 -2.30 -2.43
N VAL A 62 1.30 -3.62 -2.34
CA VAL A 62 1.21 -4.36 -1.07
C VAL A 62 2.61 -4.81 -0.70
N TYR A 63 2.96 -4.59 0.56
CA TYR A 63 4.23 -5.03 1.14
C TYR A 63 3.94 -5.88 2.36
N TYR A 64 4.44 -7.10 2.35
CA TYR A 64 4.42 -7.97 3.50
C TYR A 64 5.39 -7.49 4.57
N GLY A 65 5.12 -7.91 5.81
CA GLY A 65 5.94 -7.60 6.97
C GLY A 65 7.42 -7.99 6.80
N ALA A 66 8.25 -7.61 7.77
CA ALA A 66 9.71 -7.78 7.72
C ALA A 66 10.42 -6.97 6.62
N LEU A 67 9.91 -5.78 6.32
CA LEU A 67 10.49 -4.84 5.36
C LEU A 67 11.96 -4.51 5.67
N PRO A 68 12.85 -4.51 4.66
CA PRO A 68 14.23 -4.10 4.85
C PRO A 68 14.30 -2.59 5.11
N GLY A 69 15.29 -2.18 5.92
CA GLY A 69 15.60 -0.77 6.09
C GLY A 69 16.13 -0.13 4.80
N GLY A 70 16.14 1.20 4.75
CA GLY A 70 16.68 1.99 3.63
C GLY A 70 15.60 2.62 2.75
N ALA A 71 16.02 3.13 1.60
CA ALA A 71 15.14 3.79 0.64
C ALA A 71 15.04 2.95 -0.63
N HIS A 72 13.81 2.65 -1.04
CA HIS A 72 13.50 1.75 -2.15
C HIS A 72 12.41 2.36 -3.04
N PRO A 73 12.48 2.22 -4.37
CA PRO A 73 11.35 2.47 -5.26
C PRO A 73 10.15 1.61 -4.84
N MET A 74 8.94 2.14 -4.98
CA MET A 74 7.72 1.45 -4.56
C MET A 74 7.56 0.06 -5.19
N GLY A 75 7.71 -0.06 -6.51
CA GLY A 75 7.58 -1.36 -7.17
C GLY A 75 8.75 -2.32 -6.95
N GLU A 76 9.87 -1.89 -6.36
CA GLU A 76 11.04 -2.78 -6.19
C GLU A 76 10.80 -3.86 -5.11
N LEU A 77 10.12 -3.49 -4.03
CA LEU A 77 9.88 -4.35 -2.88
C LEU A 77 8.43 -4.77 -2.70
N ALA A 78 7.53 -4.39 -3.60
CA ALA A 78 6.13 -4.75 -3.50
C ALA A 78 5.96 -6.26 -3.78
N ASP A 79 5.33 -6.97 -2.84
CA ASP A 79 4.95 -8.38 -3.00
C ASP A 79 3.81 -8.52 -4.00
N ALA A 80 2.88 -7.55 -4.01
CA ALA A 80 1.84 -7.44 -5.01
C ALA A 80 1.68 -6.02 -5.53
N THR A 81 1.40 -5.90 -6.83
CA THR A 81 1.01 -4.65 -7.48
C THR A 81 -0.37 -4.81 -8.10
N ILE A 82 -1.36 -4.10 -7.57
CA ILE A 82 -2.74 -4.11 -8.07
C ILE A 82 -2.97 -2.85 -8.90
N LEU A 83 -3.27 -3.01 -10.17
CA LEU A 83 -3.58 -1.89 -11.07
C LEU A 83 -5.01 -1.39 -10.88
N GLY A 84 -5.22 -0.08 -11.07
CA GLY A 84 -6.56 0.49 -11.11
C GLY A 84 -7.43 -0.06 -12.26
N ASP A 85 -8.74 0.08 -12.14
CA ASP A 85 -9.73 -0.42 -13.10
C ASP A 85 -9.89 0.48 -14.33
N GLY A 86 -8.76 0.86 -14.93
CA GLY A 86 -8.70 1.65 -16.15
C GLY A 86 -8.43 3.13 -15.96
N PRO A 87 -8.40 3.88 -17.09
CA PRO A 87 -7.98 5.27 -17.11
C PRO A 87 -8.83 6.15 -16.19
N ASN A 88 -8.17 6.93 -15.33
CA ASN A 88 -8.78 7.82 -14.34
C ASN A 88 -9.55 7.12 -13.20
N ASN A 89 -9.60 5.79 -13.13
CA ASN A 89 -10.23 5.04 -12.03
C ASN A 89 -9.19 4.64 -10.97
N TRP A 90 -8.55 5.64 -10.35
CA TRP A 90 -7.35 5.42 -9.55
C TRP A 90 -7.66 4.77 -8.20
N PRO A 91 -6.93 3.72 -7.79
CA PRO A 91 -7.20 3.03 -6.53
C PRO A 91 -6.63 3.81 -5.34
N ILE A 92 -7.35 4.85 -4.88
CA ILE A 92 -6.82 5.78 -3.88
C ILE A 92 -7.31 5.51 -2.46
N ALA A 93 -8.47 4.86 -2.29
CA ALA A 93 -9.08 4.70 -0.97
C ALA A 93 -8.77 3.29 -0.47
N LEU A 94 -8.00 3.17 0.61
CA LEU A 94 -7.58 1.88 1.15
C LEU A 94 -8.16 1.67 2.54
N ALA A 95 -8.61 0.45 2.83
CA ALA A 95 -8.98 0.01 4.17
C ALA A 95 -8.75 -1.49 4.33
N GLY A 96 -8.08 -1.91 5.42
CA GLY A 96 -8.17 -3.30 5.87
C GLY A 96 -9.63 -3.65 6.18
N ALA A 97 -10.18 -4.62 5.46
CA ALA A 97 -11.58 -5.03 5.57
C ALA A 97 -11.80 -6.10 6.65
N GLY A 98 -10.72 -6.65 7.21
CA GLY A 98 -10.78 -7.87 8.02
C GLY A 98 -11.12 -9.08 7.14
N ASP A 99 -11.29 -10.24 7.75
CA ASP A 99 -11.67 -11.46 7.03
C ASP A 99 -13.16 -11.39 6.65
N VAL A 100 -13.47 -11.16 5.36
CA VAL A 100 -14.86 -11.02 4.91
C VAL A 100 -15.42 -12.24 4.16
N ASP A 101 -14.62 -13.28 3.90
CA ASP A 101 -15.13 -14.59 3.42
C ASP A 101 -14.98 -15.76 4.40
N GLY A 102 -14.35 -15.57 5.55
CA GLY A 102 -14.21 -16.55 6.61
C GLY A 102 -13.05 -17.52 6.43
N ASP A 103 -12.00 -17.14 5.70
CA ASP A 103 -10.82 -17.97 5.47
C ASP A 103 -9.69 -17.77 6.50
N CYS A 104 -9.96 -16.94 7.52
CA CYS A 104 -9.05 -16.51 8.58
C CYS A 104 -7.93 -15.55 8.11
N MET A 105 -7.99 -15.01 6.90
CA MET A 105 -7.04 -14.03 6.38
C MET A 105 -7.75 -12.67 6.22
N PRO A 106 -7.13 -11.56 6.64
CA PRO A 106 -7.72 -10.25 6.43
C PRO A 106 -7.75 -9.91 4.93
N ASP A 107 -8.83 -9.28 4.50
CA ASP A 107 -9.01 -8.77 3.14
C ASP A 107 -8.68 -7.28 3.06
N LEU A 108 -8.41 -6.80 1.84
CA LEU A 108 -8.15 -5.39 1.54
C LEU A 108 -9.28 -4.81 0.69
N ALA A 109 -9.89 -3.72 1.17
CA ALA A 109 -10.85 -2.93 0.39
C ALA A 109 -10.14 -1.76 -0.30
N VAL A 110 -10.42 -1.59 -1.59
CA VAL A 110 -9.85 -0.56 -2.46
C VAL A 110 -10.95 0.18 -3.20
N GLY A 111 -11.10 1.48 -2.94
CA GLY A 111 -12.01 2.36 -3.67
C GLY A 111 -11.31 3.09 -4.81
N ALA A 112 -11.94 3.10 -5.99
CA ALA A 112 -11.45 3.83 -7.16
C ALA A 112 -11.94 5.29 -7.13
N ARG A 113 -11.00 6.26 -7.09
CA ARG A 113 -11.29 7.67 -7.36
C ARG A 113 -11.91 7.77 -8.74
N PHE A 114 -13.04 8.44 -8.84
CA PHE A 114 -13.77 8.65 -10.11
C PHE A 114 -14.42 7.40 -10.75
N GLY A 115 -14.19 6.21 -10.19
CA GLY A 115 -14.99 5.03 -10.46
C GLY A 115 -16.27 4.99 -9.60
N ASP A 116 -17.17 4.06 -9.90
CA ASP A 116 -18.40 3.78 -9.15
C ASP A 116 -18.32 2.47 -8.34
N ALA A 117 -17.11 1.94 -8.17
CA ALA A 117 -16.84 0.63 -7.57
C ALA A 117 -15.87 0.68 -6.38
N VAL A 118 -16.05 -0.30 -5.49
CA VAL A 118 -15.10 -0.71 -4.46
C VAL A 118 -14.72 -2.16 -4.75
N TYR A 119 -13.43 -2.45 -4.70
CA TYR A 119 -12.84 -3.76 -4.92
C TYR A 119 -12.48 -4.39 -3.57
N LEU A 120 -12.84 -5.65 -3.37
CA LEU A 120 -12.36 -6.47 -2.26
C LEU A 120 -11.31 -7.42 -2.81
N LEU A 121 -10.12 -7.37 -2.25
CA LEU A 121 -8.99 -8.23 -2.58
C LEU A 121 -8.80 -9.22 -1.43
N ARG A 122 -8.73 -10.51 -1.77
CA ARG A 122 -8.72 -11.58 -0.77
C ARG A 122 -7.34 -11.80 -0.16
N GLY A 123 -7.27 -11.85 1.17
CA GLY A 123 -6.09 -12.33 1.89
C GLY A 123 -5.70 -13.74 1.43
N GLY A 124 -4.41 -14.09 1.54
CA GLY A 124 -3.86 -15.39 1.11
C GLY A 124 -3.89 -15.71 -0.39
N THR A 125 -4.47 -14.84 -1.21
CA THR A 125 -4.37 -14.88 -2.68
C THR A 125 -3.61 -13.70 -3.27
N LEU A 126 -3.38 -12.68 -2.43
CA LEU A 126 -2.46 -11.60 -2.71
C LEU A 126 -1.01 -12.06 -2.56
#